data_AF-A0A2N5K623-F1
#
_entry.id   AF-A0A2N5K623-F1
#
_cell.length_a   1.000
_cell.length_b   1.000
_cell.length_c   1.000
_cell.angle_alpha   90.00
_cell.angle_beta   90.00
_cell.angle_gamma   90.00
#
_symmetry.space_group_name_H-M   'P 1'
#
loop_
_entity.id
_entity.type
_entity.pdbx_description
1 polymer ?
#
loop_
_entity_poly.entity_id
_entity_poly.type
_entity_poly.pdbx_seq_one_letter_code
_entity_poly.pdbx_strand_id
1 'polypeptide(L)' 'MLTRLTIVLDEDERSAFEKLALEEMRGLKDQVRFELREVIRQRGLLLPDKSSRQQEPYHE' A
#
# COMPACT_ATOMS: atom_id res chain seq x y z
N MET A 1 -10.71 -7.41 4.25
CA MET A 1 -11.25 -6.04 4.35
C MET A 1 -10.61 -5.24 3.23
N LEU A 2 -11.40 -4.68 2.30
CA LEU A 2 -10.85 -3.90 1.18
C LEU A 2 -10.75 -2.43 1.62
N THR A 3 -9.54 -1.88 1.73
CA THR A 3 -9.34 -0.45 2.02
C THR A 3 -9.37 0.33 0.71
N ARG A 4 -10.19 1.38 0.63
CA ARG A 4 -10.24 2.28 -0.53
C ARG A 4 -9.26 3.44 -0.30
N LEU A 5 -8.31 3.59 -1.21
CA LEU A 5 -7.43 4.75 -1.32
C LEU A 5 -7.81 5.52 -2.59
N THR A 6 -7.91 6.85 -2.49
CA THR A 6 -8.11 7.72 -3.66
C THR A 6 -6.87 8.58 -3.80
N ILE A 7 -6.28 8.60 -4.99
CA ILE A 7 -5.10 9.39 -5.32
C ILE A 7 -5.55 10.38 -6.40
N VAL A 8 -5.26 11.65 -6.19
CA VAL A 8 -5.48 12.71 -7.18
C VAL A 8 -4.15 12.95 -7.85
N LEU A 9 -4.11 12.77 -9.17
CA LEU A 9 -2.97 13.04 -10.03
C LEU A 9 -3.40 14.04 -11.08
N ASP A 10 -2.50 14.90 -11.51
CA ASP A 10 -2.71 15.65 -12.75
C ASP A 10 -2.57 14.73 -13.99
N GLU A 11 -2.80 15.29 -15.17
CA GLU A 11 -2.78 14.51 -16.42
C GLU A 11 -1.39 13.97 -16.75
N ASP A 12 -0.35 14.75 -16.50
CA ASP A 12 1.04 14.39 -16.81
C ASP A 12 1.54 13.31 -15.85
N GLU A 13 1.27 13.47 -14.54
CA GLU A 13 1.55 12.49 -13.50
C GLU A 13 0.85 11.16 -13.79
N ARG A 14 -0.44 11.21 -14.15
CA ARG A 14 -1.20 10.01 -14.49
C ARG A 14 -0.61 9.33 -15.73
N SER A 15 -0.30 10.08 -16.78
CA SER A 15 0.26 9.52 -18.01
C SER A 15 1.63 8.86 -17.78
N ALA A 16 2.49 9.52 -17.00
CA ALA A 16 3.78 8.96 -16.61
C ALA A 16 3.61 7.66 -15.82
N PHE A 17 2.65 7.62 -14.89
CA PHE A 17 2.39 6.45 -14.06
C PHE A 17 1.77 5.29 -14.86
N GLU A 18 0.90 5.58 -15.83
CA GLU A 18 0.37 4.58 -16.76
C GLU A 18 1.46 3.98 -17.65
N LYS A 19 2.40 4.81 -18.16
CA LYS A 19 3.56 4.32 -18.92
C LYS A 19 4.45 3.40 -18.10
N LEU A 20 4.79 3.81 -16.88
CA LEU A 20 5.60 2.98 -15.98
C LEU A 20 4.94 1.63 -15.70
N ALA A 21 3.62 1.63 -15.45
CA ALA A 21 2.88 0.38 -15.24
C ALA A 21 2.94 -0.54 -16.47
N LEU A 22 2.83 0.03 -17.68
CA LEU A 22 2.92 -0.73 -18.93
C LEU A 22 4.33 -1.30 -19.16
N GLU A 23 5.38 -0.54 -18.91
CA GLU A 23 6.78 -0.98 -19.03
C GLU A 23 7.07 -2.19 -18.12
N GLU A 24 6.52 -2.18 -16.91
CA GLU A 24 6.64 -3.25 -15.92
C GLU A 24 5.64 -4.40 -16.13
N MET A 25 4.88 -4.38 -17.22
CA MET A 25 3.81 -5.35 -17.55
C MET A 25 2.78 -5.52 -16.40
N ARG A 26 2.47 -4.42 -15.70
CA ARG A 26 1.53 -4.39 -14.57
C ARG A 26 0.31 -3.53 -14.89
N GLY A 27 -0.82 -3.88 -14.28
CA GLY A 27 -1.97 -2.98 -14.24
C GLY A 27 -1.66 -1.76 -13.36
N LEU A 28 -2.23 -0.59 -13.70
CA LEU A 28 -2.04 0.66 -12.96
C LEU A 28 -2.24 0.50 -11.44
N LYS A 29 -3.30 -0.21 -11.04
CA LYS A 29 -3.62 -0.50 -9.65
C LYS A 29 -2.54 -1.33 -8.95
N ASP A 30 -1.98 -2.31 -9.64
CA ASP A 30 -0.94 -3.17 -9.07
C ASP A 30 0.40 -2.44 -8.99
N GLN A 31 0.68 -1.52 -9.92
CA GLN A 31 1.82 -0.61 -9.83
C GLN A 31 1.69 0.31 -8.62
N VAL A 32 0.54 0.97 -8.41
CA VAL A 32 0.30 1.81 -7.22
C VAL A 32 0.52 0.99 -5.93
N ARG A 33 0.00 -0.24 -5.89
CA ARG A 33 0.17 -1.12 -4.73
C ARG A 33 1.62 -1.51 -4.50
N PHE A 34 2.37 -1.77 -5.58
CA PHE A 34 3.78 -2.11 -5.52
C PHE A 34 4.60 -0.95 -4.94
N GLU A 35 4.48 0.25 -5.51
CA GLU A 35 5.18 1.44 -5.04
C GLU A 35 4.89 1.74 -3.56
N LEU A 36 3.61 1.67 -3.17
CA LEU A 36 3.24 1.87 -1.76
C LEU A 36 3.91 0.84 -0.83
N ARG A 37 4.06 -0.42 -1.26
CA ARG A 37 4.74 -1.45 -0.47
C ARG A 37 6.24 -1.21 -0.39
N GLU A 38 6.86 -0.76 -1.47
CA GLU A 38 8.29 -0.42 -1.47
C GLU A 38 8.56 0.73 -0.51
N VAL A 39 7.75 1.80 -0.55
CA VAL A 39 7.87 2.92 0.39
C VAL A 39 7.74 2.47 1.85
N ILE A 40 6.75 1.63 2.15
CA ILE A 40 6.55 1.08 3.51
C ILE A 40 7.77 0.27 3.95
N ARG A 41 8.31 -0.60 3.08
CA ARG A 41 9.47 -1.44 3.38
C ARG A 41 10.72 -0.60 3.60
N GLN A 42 11.01 0.34 2.70
CA GLN A 42 12.20 1.19 2.75
C GLN A 42 12.21 2.10 3.97
N ARG A 43 11.04 2.66 4.34
CA ARG A 43 10.93 3.53 5.51
C ARG A 43 10.82 2.78 6.83
N GLY A 44 10.80 1.44 6.81
CA GLY A 44 10.61 0.64 8.01
C GLY A 44 9.32 0.99 8.74
N LEU A 45 8.27 1.36 8.00
CA LEU A 45 6.94 1.62 8.55
C LEU A 45 6.34 0.27 8.94
N LEU A 46 6.81 -0.28 10.05
CA LEU A 46 6.26 -1.48 10.67
C LEU A 46 4.81 -1.14 11.02
N LEU A 47 3.88 -1.75 10.28
CA LEU A 47 2.48 -1.76 10.70
C LEU A 47 2.47 -2.44 12.07
N PRO A 48 1.89 -1.83 13.11
CA PRO A 48 1.78 -2.48 14.40
C PRO A 48 1.10 -3.84 14.17
N ASP A 49 1.80 -4.88 14.57
CA ASP A 49 1.34 -6.25 14.45
C ASP A 49 0.00 -6.33 15.16
N LYS A 50 -1.07 -6.69 14.45
CA LYS A 50 -2.37 -6.95 15.08
C LYS A 50 -2.35 -8.21 15.96
N SER A 51 -1.17 -8.70 16.36
CA SER A 51 -0.96 -9.78 17.32
C SER A 51 -0.75 -9.29 18.76
N SER A 52 -0.91 -7.99 19.04
CA SER A 52 -1.01 -7.48 20.42
C SER A 52 -2.47 -7.27 20.87
N ARG A 53 -3.40 -8.15 20.47
CA ARG A 53 -4.53 -8.47 21.38
C ARG A 53 -3.98 -9.47 22.39
N GLN A 54 -3.34 -8.92 23.43
CA GLN A 54 -3.08 -9.66 24.66
C GLN A 54 -4.40 -10.30 25.11
N GLN A 55 -4.39 -11.62 25.16
CA GLN A 55 -5.31 -12.39 25.97
C GLN A 55 -5.03 -12.02 27.43
N GLU A 56 -5.88 -11.20 28.03
CA GLU A 56 -6.03 -11.21 29.48
C GLU A 56 -7.10 -12.25 29.81
N PRO A 57 -6.74 -13.41 30.40
CA PRO A 57 -7.74 -14.20 31.11
C PRO A 57 -8.12 -13.38 32.35
N TYR A 58 -9.34 -12.83 32.35
CA TYR A 58 -9.94 -12.33 33.59
C TYR A 58 -9.93 -13.48 34.58
N HIS A 59 -9.07 -13.37 35.58
CA HIS A 59 -9.02 -14.23 36.75
C HIS A 59 -9.39 -13.36 37.95
N GLU A 60 -10.35 -13.88 38.72
CA GLU A 60 -11.03 -13.33 39.91
C GLU A 60 -12.24 -12.42 39.67
#